data_AF-A0A9W6C755-F1
#
_entry.id   AF-A0A9W6C755-F1
#
_cell.length_a   1.000
_cell.length_b   1.000
_cell.length_c   1.000
_cell.angle_alpha   90.00
_cell.angle_beta   90.00
_cell.angle_gamma   90.00
#
_symmetry.space_group_name_H-M   'P 1'
#
loop_
_entity.id
_entity.type
_entity.pdbx_description
1 polymer ?
#
loop_
_entity_poly.entity_id
_entity_poly.type
_entity_poly.pdbx_seq_one_letter_code
_entity_poly.pdbx_strand_id
1 'polypeptide(L)'
;MKRNILSVGKKTKKNLFHTKRIRNKWNVPAAFAAGVVFCLLIFLLVKVMPQFNRNEETLIVLTARSETIYQGENLPELSAGAEFADGTGKKEKEAWLSKEAGYRVQDLLDDLNEGGDYEVECDADGSEAGEFPIRIRLSGELESSLESEWKGKVRIEVKDGTLTVKKDSSEAGK
;
A
#
# COMPACT_ATOMS: atom_id res chain seq x y z
N MET A 1 -78.59 23.16 44.07
CA MET A 1 -78.90 24.59 43.87
C MET A 1 -78.00 25.41 44.80
N LYS A 2 -77.63 26.63 44.38
CA LYS A 2 -76.78 27.64 45.06
C LYS A 2 -75.28 27.63 44.74
N ARG A 3 -74.95 28.41 43.71
CA ARG A 3 -73.69 29.17 43.58
C ARG A 3 -73.56 30.11 44.78
N ASN A 4 -72.35 30.30 45.29
CA ASN A 4 -71.95 31.55 45.94
C ASN A 4 -70.49 31.87 45.57
N ILE A 5 -70.32 33.15 45.30
CA ILE A 5 -69.16 33.83 44.74
C ILE A 5 -68.57 34.73 45.85
N LEU A 6 -67.27 35.01 45.71
CA LEU A 6 -66.47 36.07 46.34
C LEU A 6 -66.04 35.91 47.81
N SER A 7 -64.72 35.85 48.01
CA SER A 7 -64.03 36.95 48.70
C SER A 7 -62.54 36.99 48.34
N VAL A 8 -62.09 38.22 48.09
CA VAL A 8 -60.73 38.64 47.75
C VAL A 8 -59.88 38.77 49.02
N GLY A 9 -58.62 38.32 48.92
CA GLY A 9 -57.51 39.00 49.60
C GLY A 9 -56.63 38.17 50.53
N LYS A 10 -55.40 37.86 50.08
CA LYS A 10 -54.17 38.45 50.64
C LYS A 10 -52.92 38.01 49.87
N LYS A 11 -52.06 39.02 49.66
CA LYS A 11 -50.68 39.01 49.12
C LYS A 11 -49.90 37.73 49.42
N THR A 12 -49.02 37.31 48.50
CA THR A 12 -47.54 37.37 48.67
C THR A 12 -46.84 36.98 47.36
N LYS A 13 -46.18 37.96 46.73
CA LYS A 13 -45.11 37.78 45.72
C LYS A 13 -44.13 36.73 46.20
N LYS A 14 -43.61 35.80 45.36
CA LYS A 14 -42.15 35.53 45.07
C LYS A 14 -42.01 34.56 43.86
N ASN A 15 -41.57 35.11 42.74
CA ASN A 15 -40.74 34.52 41.67
C ASN A 15 -40.44 33.01 41.73
N LEU A 16 -41.11 32.25 40.85
CA LEU A 16 -40.86 30.83 40.58
C LEU A 16 -39.95 30.67 39.35
N PHE A 17 -38.72 31.16 39.43
CA PHE A 17 -37.64 30.79 38.51
C PHE A 17 -36.32 30.77 39.28
N HIS A 18 -35.93 29.60 39.76
CA HIS A 18 -34.58 29.36 40.26
C HIS A 18 -33.90 28.41 39.27
N THR A 19 -33.38 28.98 38.18
CA THR A 19 -32.35 28.31 37.39
C THR A 19 -31.12 28.17 38.27
N LYS A 20 -30.86 26.95 38.76
CA LYS A 20 -29.68 26.62 39.55
C LYS A 20 -28.48 26.62 38.60
N ARG A 21 -27.87 27.80 38.40
CA ARG A 21 -26.61 27.98 37.68
C ARG A 21 -25.50 27.27 38.48
N ILE A 22 -25.12 26.07 38.05
CA ILE A 22 -23.97 25.33 38.59
C ILE A 22 -22.72 26.14 38.26
N ARG A 23 -22.21 26.90 39.22
CA ARG A 23 -20.88 27.52 39.14
C ARG A 23 -19.85 26.44 39.46
N ASN A 24 -19.43 25.67 38.45
CA ASN A 24 -18.23 24.88 38.58
C ASN A 24 -17.03 25.83 38.46
N LYS A 25 -16.42 26.16 39.59
CA LYS A 25 -15.22 27.01 39.64
C LYS A 25 -14.03 26.12 39.28
N TRP A 26 -13.78 25.95 37.99
CA TRP A 26 -12.60 25.25 37.52
C TRP A 26 -11.37 26.05 37.97
N ASN A 27 -10.55 25.49 38.85
CA ASN A 27 -9.20 26.00 39.08
C ASN A 27 -8.41 25.77 37.79
N VAL A 28 -8.42 26.78 36.90
CA VAL A 28 -7.67 26.84 35.64
C VAL A 28 -6.25 26.26 35.74
N PRO A 29 -5.44 26.51 36.80
CA PRO A 29 -4.11 25.91 36.91
C PRO A 29 -4.10 24.38 37.10
N ALA A 30 -5.10 23.81 37.79
CA ALA A 30 -5.18 22.36 38.01
C ALA A 30 -5.61 21.60 36.74
N ALA A 31 -6.50 22.20 35.94
CA ALA A 31 -6.90 21.66 34.64
C ALA A 31 -5.72 21.70 33.63
N PHE A 32 -4.88 22.74 33.69
CA PHE A 32 -3.68 22.84 32.85
C PHE A 32 -2.63 21.78 33.23
N ALA A 33 -2.38 21.57 34.53
CA ALA A 33 -1.47 20.54 35.01
C ALA A 33 -1.94 19.12 34.62
N ALA A 34 -3.24 18.84 34.73
CA ALA A 34 -3.82 17.57 34.29
C ALA A 34 -3.68 17.36 32.76
N GLY A 35 -3.85 18.43 31.97
CA GLY A 35 -3.62 18.40 30.52
C GLY A 35 -2.18 18.07 30.14
N VAL A 36 -1.20 18.65 30.86
CA VAL A 36 0.23 18.36 30.63
C VAL A 36 0.56 16.90 30.97
N VAL A 37 0.04 16.37 32.07
CA VAL A 37 0.23 14.95 32.45
C VAL A 37 -0.42 14.01 31.43
N PHE A 38 -1.60 14.35 30.92
CA PHE A 38 -2.27 13.59 29.86
C PHE A 38 -1.51 13.64 28.53
N CYS A 39 -0.97 14.80 28.15
CA CYS A 39 -0.09 14.93 26.98
C CYS A 39 1.20 14.13 27.15
N LEU A 40 1.79 14.09 28.34
CA LEU A 40 2.98 13.27 28.62
C LEU A 40 2.67 11.77 28.55
N LEU A 41 1.49 11.34 29.02
CA LEU A 41 1.02 9.96 28.87
C LEU A 41 0.80 9.59 27.40
N ILE A 42 0.18 10.45 26.61
CA ILE A 42 0.04 10.25 25.15
C ILE A 42 1.41 10.21 24.48
N PHE A 43 2.33 11.12 24.83
CA PHE A 43 3.68 11.15 24.28
C PHE A 43 4.50 9.89 24.62
N LEU A 44 4.35 9.37 25.84
CA LEU A 44 4.94 8.08 26.25
C LEU A 44 4.33 6.91 25.48
N LEU A 45 3.01 6.91 25.23
CA LEU A 45 2.36 5.90 24.39
C LEU A 45 2.84 5.96 22.93
N VAL A 46 3.06 7.17 22.38
CA VAL A 46 3.63 7.36 21.02
C VAL A 46 5.08 6.88 20.95
N LYS A 47 5.87 7.03 22.03
CA LYS A 47 7.27 6.54 22.11
C LYS A 47 7.38 5.00 22.21
N VAL A 48 6.32 4.31 22.63
CA VAL A 48 6.25 2.83 22.72
C VAL A 48 5.76 2.19 21.42
N MET A 49 5.47 2.98 20.37
CA MET A 49 5.33 2.46 19.01
C MET A 49 6.62 2.68 18.21
N PRO A 50 7.62 1.79 18.29
CA PRO A 50 8.84 1.93 17.49
C PRO A 50 8.65 1.49 16.02
N GLN A 51 7.45 1.52 15.43
CA GLN A 51 7.20 0.85 14.13
C GLN A 51 6.33 1.60 13.10
N PHE A 52 5.76 2.78 13.37
CA PHE A 52 4.71 3.28 12.46
C PHE A 52 5.17 4.08 11.24
N ASN A 53 6.46 4.40 11.01
CA ASN A 53 6.73 5.38 9.93
C ASN A 53 8.07 5.29 9.18
N ARG A 54 8.51 4.07 8.87
CA ARG A 54 9.39 3.85 7.72
C ARG A 54 8.80 2.73 6.88
N ASN A 55 7.66 3.01 6.23
CA ASN A 55 7.24 2.23 5.08
C ASN A 55 8.14 2.66 3.93
N GLU A 56 9.32 2.08 3.87
CA GLU A 56 9.99 1.93 2.59
C GLU A 56 9.22 0.81 1.91
N GLU A 57 8.39 1.18 0.93
CA GLU A 57 7.65 0.22 0.11
C GLU A 57 8.65 -0.81 -0.41
N THR A 58 8.40 -2.10 -0.16
CA THR A 58 9.33 -3.12 -0.61
C THR A 58 9.31 -3.16 -2.13
N LEU A 59 10.45 -2.87 -2.75
CA LEU A 59 10.55 -2.79 -4.20
C LEU A 59 11.01 -4.15 -4.75
N ILE A 60 10.17 -4.74 -5.59
CA ILE A 60 10.51 -5.91 -6.40
C ILE A 60 10.77 -5.43 -7.82
N VAL A 61 11.89 -5.83 -8.40
CA VAL A 61 12.28 -5.52 -9.77
C VAL A 61 12.06 -6.76 -10.62
N LEU A 62 11.12 -6.69 -11.55
CA LEU A 62 10.82 -7.74 -12.51
C LEU A 62 11.51 -7.42 -13.83
N THR A 63 12.47 -8.24 -14.23
CA THR A 63 13.33 -8.00 -15.40
C THR A 63 13.11 -9.07 -16.46
N ALA A 64 12.76 -8.66 -17.68
CA ALA A 64 12.67 -9.57 -18.82
C ALA A 64 14.05 -10.09 -19.20
N ARG A 65 14.17 -11.39 -19.46
CA ARG A 65 15.44 -11.98 -19.90
C ARG A 65 15.69 -11.62 -21.35
N SER A 66 16.80 -10.93 -21.58
CA SER A 66 17.31 -10.63 -22.92
C SER A 66 18.00 -11.87 -23.49
N GLU A 67 17.62 -12.23 -24.70
CA GLU A 67 18.12 -13.43 -25.39
C GLU A 67 18.68 -13.05 -26.76
N THR A 68 19.48 -13.93 -27.35
CA THR A 68 20.02 -13.74 -28.71
C THR A 68 19.86 -15.02 -29.50
N ILE A 69 19.24 -14.91 -30.67
CA ILE A 69 19.03 -16.03 -31.60
C ILE A 69 19.57 -15.70 -32.98
N TYR A 70 19.73 -16.71 -33.82
CA TYR A 70 20.01 -16.54 -35.24
C TYR A 70 18.72 -16.54 -36.07
N GLN A 71 18.76 -15.83 -37.19
CA GLN A 71 17.65 -15.75 -38.13
C GLN A 71 17.27 -17.16 -38.61
N GLY A 72 15.98 -17.50 -38.51
CA GLY A 72 15.46 -18.82 -38.85
C GLY A 72 15.55 -19.88 -37.75
N GLU A 73 16.07 -19.54 -36.56
CA GLU A 73 15.91 -20.36 -35.36
C GLU A 73 14.51 -20.16 -34.75
N ASN A 74 14.04 -21.17 -34.00
CA ASN A 74 12.81 -21.03 -33.23
C ASN A 74 13.00 -19.98 -32.12
N LEU A 75 11.95 -19.20 -31.86
CA LEU A 75 11.95 -18.24 -30.76
C LEU A 75 12.23 -18.95 -29.42
N PRO A 76 13.08 -18.37 -28.56
CA PRO A 76 13.35 -18.90 -27.24
C PRO A 76 12.09 -18.74 -26.37
N GLU A 77 12.00 -19.56 -25.33
CA GLU A 77 10.96 -19.37 -24.31
C GLU A 77 11.26 -18.10 -23.51
N LEU A 78 10.48 -17.05 -23.77
CA LEU A 78 10.64 -15.76 -23.11
C LEU A 78 10.23 -15.88 -21.65
N SER A 79 11.07 -15.36 -20.75
CA SER A 79 10.83 -15.42 -19.30
C SER A 79 11.30 -14.12 -18.64
N ALA A 80 10.83 -13.88 -17.42
CA ALA A 80 11.30 -12.79 -16.58
C ALA A 80 11.86 -13.35 -15.26
N GLY A 81 12.75 -12.58 -14.64
CA GLY A 81 13.24 -12.85 -13.29
C GLY A 81 12.85 -11.72 -12.36
N ALA A 82 12.39 -12.06 -11.16
CA ALA A 82 12.04 -11.10 -10.12
C ALA A 82 13.09 -11.11 -9.02
N GLU A 83 13.56 -9.93 -8.61
CA GLU A 83 14.51 -9.77 -7.51
C GLU A 83 14.10 -8.61 -6.60
N PHE A 84 14.47 -8.69 -5.31
CA PHE A 84 14.35 -7.55 -4.42
C PHE A 84 15.34 -6.44 -4.80
N ALA A 85 14.91 -5.19 -4.73
CA ALA A 85 15.82 -4.06 -4.92
C ALA A 85 16.95 -4.06 -3.88
N ASP A 86 18.11 -3.53 -4.30
CA ASP A 86 19.28 -3.39 -3.42
C ASP A 86 18.94 -2.61 -2.16
N GLY A 87 19.36 -3.15 -1.01
CA GLY A 87 19.08 -2.56 0.30
C GLY A 87 17.82 -3.07 0.99
N THR A 88 17.01 -3.91 0.33
CA THR A 88 15.85 -4.54 0.95
C THR A 88 16.27 -5.41 2.14
N GLY A 89 15.86 -5.01 3.35
CA GLY A 89 16.16 -5.67 4.59
C GLY A 89 15.38 -6.97 4.79
N LYS A 90 15.90 -7.88 5.62
CA LYS A 90 15.25 -9.17 5.91
C LYS A 90 13.80 -9.04 6.42
N LYS A 91 13.52 -7.99 7.20
CA LYS A 91 12.17 -7.73 7.74
C LYS A 91 11.15 -7.32 6.67
N GLU A 92 11.60 -6.64 5.61
CA GLU A 92 10.76 -6.24 4.49
C GLU A 92 10.40 -7.44 3.62
N LYS A 93 11.36 -8.33 3.37
CA LYS A 93 11.13 -9.60 2.64
C LYS A 93 10.10 -10.49 3.34
N GLU A 94 10.14 -10.52 4.66
CA GLU A 94 9.20 -11.29 5.50
C GLU A 94 7.91 -10.51 5.83
N ALA A 95 7.71 -9.32 5.24
CA ALA A 95 6.51 -8.53 5.50
C ALA A 95 5.25 -9.22 4.96
N TRP A 96 4.13 -9.01 5.65
CA TRP A 96 2.84 -9.59 5.28
C TRP A 96 2.12 -8.69 4.28
N LEU A 97 1.79 -9.24 3.12
CA LEU A 97 0.89 -8.61 2.16
C LEU A 97 -0.56 -8.81 2.63
N SER A 98 -0.93 -10.06 2.93
CA SER A 98 -2.20 -10.43 3.54
C SER A 98 -1.99 -11.40 4.71
N LYS A 99 -2.29 -10.96 5.93
CA LYS A 99 -2.21 -11.81 7.12
C LYS A 99 -3.32 -12.85 7.17
N GLU A 100 -4.48 -12.53 6.60
CA GLU A 100 -5.64 -13.42 6.56
C GLU A 100 -5.41 -14.59 5.60
N ALA A 101 -4.84 -14.29 4.42
CA ALA A 101 -4.44 -15.31 3.45
C ALA A 101 -3.12 -16.01 3.80
N GLY A 102 -2.36 -15.48 4.77
CA GLY A 102 -1.04 -16.01 5.10
C GLY A 102 0.01 -15.76 4.01
N TYR A 103 -0.12 -14.65 3.27
CA TYR A 103 0.69 -14.33 2.09
C TYR A 103 1.66 -13.17 2.36
N ARG A 104 2.94 -13.36 2.02
CA ARG A 104 4.07 -12.45 2.29
C ARG A 104 4.66 -11.89 1.01
N VAL A 105 5.50 -10.88 1.17
CA VAL A 105 6.24 -10.29 0.04
C VAL A 105 7.18 -11.30 -0.61
N GLN A 106 7.80 -12.19 0.17
CA GLN A 106 8.61 -13.28 -0.38
C GLN A 106 7.78 -14.24 -1.24
N ASP A 107 6.56 -14.57 -0.83
CA ASP A 107 5.69 -15.48 -1.60
C ASP A 107 5.36 -14.86 -2.97
N LEU A 108 5.09 -13.54 -3.01
CA LEU A 108 4.93 -12.81 -4.27
C LEU A 108 6.18 -12.85 -5.16
N LEU A 109 7.38 -12.76 -4.57
CA LEU A 109 8.62 -12.87 -5.34
C LEU A 109 8.76 -14.26 -5.97
N ASP A 110 8.45 -15.30 -5.20
CA ASP A 110 8.56 -16.69 -5.64
C ASP A 110 7.55 -16.95 -6.76
N ASP A 111 6.29 -16.52 -6.61
CA ASP A 111 5.24 -16.63 -7.63
C ASP A 111 5.63 -15.94 -8.95
N LEU A 112 6.22 -14.74 -8.89
CA LEU A 112 6.72 -14.03 -10.07
C LEU A 112 7.90 -14.77 -10.73
N ASN A 113 8.76 -15.44 -9.97
CA ASN A 113 9.84 -16.25 -10.54
C ASN A 113 9.35 -17.58 -11.12
N GLU A 114 8.20 -18.07 -10.68
CA GLU A 114 7.52 -19.24 -11.26
C GLU A 114 6.75 -18.91 -12.55
N GLY A 115 6.67 -17.64 -12.93
CA GLY A 115 5.94 -17.19 -14.12
C GLY A 115 4.47 -16.86 -13.86
N GLY A 116 4.08 -16.70 -12.59
CA GLY A 116 2.73 -16.29 -12.19
C GLY A 116 2.50 -14.79 -12.37
N ASP A 117 1.26 -14.41 -12.69
CA ASP A 117 0.77 -13.04 -12.63
C ASP A 117 1.42 -11.99 -13.54
N TYR A 118 2.10 -12.42 -14.61
CA TYR A 118 2.49 -11.56 -15.73
C TYR A 118 2.54 -12.31 -17.06
N GLU A 119 2.53 -11.56 -18.14
CA GLU A 119 2.73 -12.02 -19.51
C GLU A 119 3.97 -11.35 -20.11
N VAL A 120 4.72 -12.11 -20.92
CA VAL A 120 5.89 -11.60 -21.65
C VAL A 120 5.54 -11.52 -23.12
N GLU A 121 5.59 -10.31 -23.68
CA GLU A 121 5.32 -10.02 -25.07
C GLU A 121 6.62 -9.69 -25.82
N CYS A 122 6.82 -10.28 -26.99
CA CYS A 122 7.86 -9.86 -27.93
C CYS A 122 7.29 -9.85 -29.35
N ASP A 123 7.58 -8.79 -30.09
CA ASP A 123 7.10 -8.62 -31.47
C ASP A 123 7.98 -9.37 -32.51
N ALA A 124 9.03 -10.06 -32.06
CA ALA A 124 9.94 -10.79 -32.95
C ALA A 124 9.30 -12.09 -33.46
N ASP A 125 9.49 -12.37 -34.75
CA ASP A 125 9.08 -13.62 -35.40
C ASP A 125 10.27 -14.52 -35.76
N GLY A 126 11.51 -14.07 -35.47
CA GLY A 126 12.76 -14.76 -35.82
C GLY A 126 13.10 -14.73 -37.32
N SER A 127 12.28 -14.06 -38.15
CA SER A 127 12.42 -14.04 -39.60
C SER A 127 13.27 -12.87 -40.10
N GLU A 128 13.26 -11.74 -39.38
CA GLU A 128 14.07 -10.57 -39.68
C GLU A 128 15.17 -10.36 -38.63
N ALA A 129 16.39 -10.05 -39.08
CA ALA A 129 17.47 -9.69 -38.19
C ALA A 129 17.28 -8.26 -37.65
N GLY A 130 17.39 -8.11 -36.34
CA GLY A 130 17.11 -6.85 -35.65
C GLY A 130 17.10 -7.00 -34.13
N GLU A 131 16.84 -5.89 -33.46
CA GLU A 131 16.60 -5.86 -32.02
C GLU A 131 15.10 -5.64 -31.78
N PHE A 132 14.50 -6.53 -31.01
CA PHE A 132 13.07 -6.52 -30.70
C PHE A 132 12.87 -6.37 -29.19
N PRO A 133 12.08 -5.39 -28.73
CA PRO A 133 11.84 -5.21 -27.32
C PRO A 133 11.01 -6.38 -26.76
N ILE A 134 11.40 -6.86 -25.58
CA ILE A 134 10.63 -7.79 -24.78
C ILE A 134 9.95 -6.98 -23.69
N ARG A 135 8.61 -6.90 -23.74
CA ARG A 135 7.79 -6.17 -22.80
C ARG A 135 7.15 -7.13 -21.80
N ILE A 136 6.98 -6.68 -20.57
CA ILE A 136 6.25 -7.43 -19.54
C ILE A 136 4.96 -6.69 -19.21
N ARG A 137 3.86 -7.43 -19.12
CA ARG A 137 2.57 -6.92 -18.66
C ARG A 137 2.13 -7.67 -17.42
N LEU A 138 1.84 -6.95 -16.34
CA LEU A 138 1.31 -7.54 -15.12
C LEU A 138 -0.15 -7.97 -15.34
N SER A 139 -0.59 -9.00 -14.64
CA SER A 139 -1.99 -9.42 -14.65
C SER A 139 -2.87 -8.34 -14.01
N GLY A 140 -4.11 -8.20 -14.48
CA GLY A 140 -5.04 -7.20 -13.91
C GLY A 140 -5.37 -7.45 -12.44
N GLU A 141 -5.31 -8.71 -11.99
CA GLU A 141 -5.49 -9.09 -10.59
C GLU A 141 -4.31 -8.63 -9.71
N LEU A 142 -3.08 -8.80 -10.21
CA LEU A 142 -1.88 -8.30 -9.56
C LEU A 142 -1.86 -6.77 -9.50
N GLU A 143 -2.16 -6.09 -10.61
CA GLU A 143 -2.28 -4.62 -10.63
C GLU A 143 -3.34 -4.13 -9.62
N SER A 144 -4.51 -4.77 -9.59
CA SER A 144 -5.56 -4.43 -8.62
C SER A 144 -5.10 -4.61 -7.18
N SER A 145 -4.37 -5.67 -6.89
CA SER A 145 -3.82 -5.95 -5.55
C SER A 145 -2.78 -4.91 -5.13
N LEU A 146 -1.89 -4.51 -6.04
CA LEU A 146 -0.88 -3.45 -5.85
C LEU A 146 -1.52 -2.08 -5.58
N GLU A 147 -2.64 -1.78 -6.24
CA GLU A 147 -3.34 -0.49 -6.10
C GLU A 147 -4.32 -0.44 -4.92
N SER A 148 -4.63 -1.59 -4.30
CA SER A 148 -5.61 -1.69 -3.20
C SER A 148 -4.97 -2.22 -1.90
N GLU A 149 -5.06 -3.52 -1.64
CA GLU A 149 -4.65 -4.14 -0.38
C GLU A 149 -3.15 -4.06 -0.12
N TRP A 150 -2.34 -4.04 -1.18
CA TRP A 150 -0.88 -4.03 -1.09
C TRP A 150 -0.27 -2.64 -1.30
N LYS A 151 -1.12 -1.63 -1.55
CA LYS A 151 -0.71 -0.25 -1.71
C LYS A 151 0.09 0.25 -0.50
N GLY A 152 1.28 0.79 -0.76
CA GLY A 152 2.17 1.29 0.29
C GLY A 152 2.91 0.19 1.07
N LYS A 153 2.78 -1.09 0.67
CA LYS A 153 3.53 -2.22 1.25
C LYS A 153 4.59 -2.73 0.28
N VAL A 154 4.21 -2.98 -0.98
CA VAL A 154 5.09 -3.48 -2.04
C VAL A 154 4.84 -2.69 -3.32
N ARG A 155 5.90 -2.55 -4.12
CA ARG A 155 5.85 -1.97 -5.46
C ARG A 155 6.61 -2.87 -6.41
N ILE A 156 6.09 -3.06 -7.61
CA ILE A 156 6.77 -3.77 -8.69
C ILE A 156 7.29 -2.74 -9.69
N GLU A 157 8.59 -2.80 -9.99
CA GLU A 157 9.22 -2.08 -11.09
C GLU A 157 9.50 -3.08 -12.22
N VAL A 158 8.95 -2.80 -13.39
CA VAL A 158 9.14 -3.63 -14.58
C VAL A 158 10.31 -3.08 -15.40
N LYS A 159 11.23 -3.96 -15.77
CA LYS A 159 12.35 -3.68 -16.67
C LYS A 159 12.25 -4.54 -17.91
N ASP A 160 12.04 -3.88 -19.04
CA ASP A 160 11.99 -4.50 -20.36
C ASP A 160 13.35 -5.10 -20.75
N GLY A 161 13.30 -6.17 -21.53
CA GLY A 161 14.45 -6.83 -22.12
C GLY A 161 14.54 -6.60 -23.62
N THR A 162 15.53 -7.19 -24.27
CA THR A 162 15.68 -7.14 -25.73
C THR A 162 16.00 -8.53 -26.27
N LEU A 163 15.27 -8.95 -27.30
CA LEU A 163 15.62 -10.10 -28.13
C LEU A 163 16.43 -9.62 -29.33
N THR A 164 17.65 -10.13 -29.47
CA THR A 164 18.51 -9.79 -30.61
C THR A 164 18.53 -10.94 -31.61
N VAL A 165 18.04 -10.70 -32.82
CA VAL A 165 18.10 -11.65 -33.94
C VAL A 165 19.29 -11.31 -34.81
N LYS A 166 20.30 -12.18 -34.83
CA LYS A 166 21.49 -12.03 -35.68
C LYS A 166 21.27 -12.69 -37.03
N LYS A 167 21.80 -12.08 -38.10
CA LYS A 167 21.90 -12.75 -39.40
C LYS A 167 22.80 -13.98 -39.28
N ASP A 168 22.43 -15.05 -39.99
CA ASP A 168 23.31 -16.20 -40.11
C ASP A 168 24.62 -15.78 -40.81
N SER A 169 25.75 -16.24 -40.29
CA SER A 169 27.08 -15.87 -40.77
C SER A 169 27.45 -16.51 -42.11
N SER A 170 26.59 -17.36 -42.68
CA SER A 170 26.87 -18.08 -43.93
C SER A 170 26.90 -17.21 -45.20
N GLU A 171 26.51 -15.94 -45.15
CA GLU A 171 26.52 -15.03 -46.32
C GLU A 171 27.73 -14.08 -46.39
N ALA A 172 28.65 -14.09 -45.42
CA ALA A 172 29.83 -13.21 -45.43
C ALA A 172 31.01 -13.73 -46.30
N GLY A 173 30.84 -14.85 -47.00
CA GLY A 173 31.88 -15.48 -47.80
C GLY A 173 31.39 -15.90 -49.18
N LYS A 174 31.11 -14.93 -50.06
CA LYS A 174 31.08 -15.18 -51.51
C LYS A 174 31.59 -13.99 -52.30
#